data_AF-A5W9B7-F1
#
_entry.id   AF-A5W9B7-F1
#
_cell.length_a   1.000
_cell.length_b   1.000
_cell.length_c   1.000
_cell.angle_alpha   90.00
_cell.angle_beta   90.00
_cell.angle_gamma   90.00
#
_symmetry.space_group_name_H-M   'P 1'
#
loop_
_entity.id
_entity.type
_entity.pdbx_description
1 polymer ?
#
loop_
_entity_poly.entity_id
_entity_poly.type
_entity_poly.pdbx_seq_one_letter_code
_entity_poly.pdbx_strand_id
1 'polypeptide(L)'
;MFRLNDAVRRYRAQHCSPTEIRSVAATATTLSPRANPDAAGVVASVAAVAIPTSEPIDLARLIEQLQEEGASLQHGENALLIRPAHWGQLDSIGPHWKALLLHLQTNGQGEDNDAGRSA
;
A
#
# COMPACT_ATOMS: atom_id res chain seq x y z
N MET A 1 11.79 8.75 -35.85
CA MET A 1 12.50 8.90 -34.55
C MET A 1 11.48 8.79 -33.43
N PHE A 2 11.60 7.83 -32.52
CA PHE A 2 10.66 7.66 -31.40
C PHE A 2 10.88 8.75 -30.36
N ARG A 3 9.82 9.47 -29.97
CA ARG A 3 9.87 10.56 -28.99
C ARG A 3 9.01 10.13 -27.81
N LEU A 4 9.66 9.66 -26.74
CA LEU A 4 8.99 9.11 -25.54
C LEU A 4 7.97 10.10 -24.96
N ASN A 5 8.29 11.39 -24.92
CA ASN A 5 7.36 12.43 -24.48
C ASN A 5 6.08 12.51 -25.33
N ASP A 6 6.18 12.32 -26.65
CA ASP A 6 5.01 12.34 -27.54
C ASP A 6 4.17 11.07 -27.38
N ALA A 7 4.81 9.92 -27.17
CA ALA A 7 4.12 8.65 -26.89
C ALA A 7 3.35 8.72 -25.54
N VAL A 8 3.98 9.24 -24.48
CA VAL A 8 3.35 9.41 -23.16
C VAL A 8 2.16 10.37 -23.24
N ARG A 9 2.31 11.48 -23.98
CA ARG A 9 1.23 12.46 -24.16
C ARG A 9 0.05 11.85 -24.93
N ARG A 10 0.28 11.07 -25.99
CA ARG A 10 -0.76 10.39 -26.75
C ARG A 10 -1.47 9.30 -25.94
N TYR A 11 -0.72 8.53 -25.15
CA TYR A 11 -1.28 7.53 -24.24
C TYR A 11 -2.22 8.19 -23.22
N ARG A 12 -1.79 9.27 -22.56
CA ARG A 12 -2.65 10.03 -21.65
C ARG A 12 -3.89 10.59 -22.35
N ALA A 13 -3.73 11.16 -23.55
CA ALA A 13 -4.87 11.69 -24.31
C ALA A 13 -5.89 10.61 -24.70
N GLN A 14 -5.46 9.37 -24.96
CA GLN A 14 -6.33 8.25 -25.32
C GLN A 14 -6.96 7.56 -24.11
N HIS A 15 -6.29 7.59 -22.95
CA HIS A 15 -6.71 6.87 -21.74
C HIS A 15 -7.18 7.77 -20.59
N CYS A 16 -7.15 9.09 -20.75
CA CYS A 16 -7.94 10.01 -19.94
C CYS A 16 -9.41 9.86 -20.37
N SER A 17 -10.05 8.80 -19.89
CA SER A 17 -11.51 8.83 -19.72
C SER A 17 -11.86 10.13 -18.99
N PRO A 18 -12.96 10.80 -19.33
CA PRO A 18 -13.47 11.86 -18.48
C PRO A 18 -13.77 11.20 -17.14
N THR A 19 -12.86 11.32 -16.19
CA THR A 19 -13.20 11.14 -14.79
C THR A 19 -14.35 12.11 -14.60
N GLU A 20 -15.55 11.61 -14.34
CA GLU A 20 -16.65 12.43 -13.87
C GLU A 20 -16.14 13.10 -12.59
N ILE A 21 -15.52 14.27 -12.76
CA ILE A 21 -15.28 15.20 -11.68
C ILE A 21 -16.69 15.71 -11.37
N ARG A 22 -17.40 14.93 -10.55
CA ARG A 22 -18.62 15.35 -9.89
C ARG A 22 -18.20 16.45 -8.93
N SER A 23 -18.05 17.66 -9.45
CA SER A 23 -17.87 18.88 -8.69
C SER A 23 -19.12 19.08 -7.85
N VAL A 24 -19.08 18.57 -6.62
CA VAL A 24 -20.07 18.89 -5.59
C VAL A 24 -19.79 20.33 -5.16
N ALA A 25 -20.56 21.27 -5.69
CA ALA A 25 -20.62 22.62 -5.16
C ALA A 25 -21.26 22.56 -3.77
N ALA A 26 -20.44 22.48 -2.73
CA ALA A 26 -20.90 22.65 -1.36
C ALA A 26 -21.18 24.14 -1.13
N THR A 27 -22.44 24.54 -1.25
CA THR A 27 -22.92 25.83 -0.76
C THR A 27 -22.84 25.82 0.77
N ALA A 28 -21.78 26.43 1.33
CA ALA A 28 -21.68 26.67 2.75
C ALA A 28 -22.46 27.95 3.10
N THR A 29 -23.71 27.76 3.53
CA THR A 29 -24.47 28.81 4.22
C THR A 29 -23.73 29.18 5.49
N THR A 30 -23.28 30.44 5.57
CA THR A 30 -22.70 31.03 6.77
C THR A 30 -23.69 30.92 7.94
N LEU A 31 -23.41 30.04 8.89
CA LEU A 31 -24.06 30.04 10.20
C LEU A 31 -23.04 30.52 11.24
N SER A 32 -23.34 31.66 11.86
CA SER A 32 -22.56 32.25 12.94
C SER A 32 -22.36 31.25 14.09
N PRO A 33 -21.18 31.23 14.73
CA PRO A 33 -20.97 30.37 15.89
C PRO A 33 -21.67 30.99 17.10
N ARG A 34 -22.85 30.46 17.43
CA ARG A 34 -23.41 30.63 18.76
C ARG A 34 -22.66 29.68 19.70
N ALA A 35 -21.92 30.24 20.63
CA ALA A 35 -21.22 29.51 21.68
C ALA A 35 -22.20 28.65 22.47
N ASN A 36 -22.11 27.33 22.28
CA ASN A 36 -22.67 26.32 23.17
C ASN A 36 -21.50 25.48 23.70
N PRO A 37 -21.30 25.37 25.03
CA PRO A 37 -20.23 24.59 25.64
C PRO A 37 -20.59 23.10 25.68
N ASP A 38 -20.96 22.52 24.54
CA ASP A 38 -21.27 21.09 24.39
C ASP A 38 -20.45 20.47 23.25
N ALA A 39 -19.17 20.88 23.17
CA ALA A 39 -18.24 20.49 22.12
C ALA A 39 -17.23 19.42 22.57
N ALA A 40 -17.46 18.77 23.72
CA ALA A 40 -16.60 17.68 24.19
C ALA A 40 -17.00 16.30 23.62
N GLY A 41 -18.27 16.09 23.28
CA GLY A 41 -18.76 14.79 22.81
C GLY A 41 -18.50 14.49 21.33
N VAL A 42 -18.44 15.51 20.46
CA VAL A 42 -18.41 15.33 19.00
C VAL A 42 -17.00 15.07 18.45
N VAL A 43 -15.95 15.48 19.17
CA VAL A 43 -14.56 15.28 18.74
C VAL A 43 -14.11 13.82 18.94
N ALA A 44 -14.72 13.09 19.88
CA ALA A 44 -14.43 11.67 20.11
C ALA A 44 -14.85 10.78 18.93
N SER A 45 -15.84 11.18 18.12
CA SER A 45 -16.29 10.40 16.95
C SER A 45 -15.44 10.62 15.69
N VAL A 46 -14.67 11.71 15.60
CA VAL A 46 -13.79 11.95 14.44
C VAL A 46 -12.49 11.14 14.55
N ALA A 47 -11.99 10.88 15.76
CA ALA A 47 -10.80 10.05 15.98
C ALA A 47 -11.06 8.54 15.73
N ALA A 48 -12.32 8.11 15.68
CA ALA A 48 -12.69 6.71 15.39
C ALA A 48 -12.74 6.38 13.89
N VAL A 49 -12.68 7.38 12.99
CA VAL A 49 -12.85 7.22 11.53
C VAL A 49 -11.59 6.71 10.81
N ALA A 50 -10.49 6.47 11.52
CA ALA A 50 -9.25 5.92 10.96
C ALA A 50 -8.64 4.83 11.84
N ILE A 51 -9.46 3.97 12.44
CA ILE A 51 -8.96 2.68 12.93
C ILE A 51 -8.93 1.78 11.70
N PRO A 52 -7.77 1.48 11.08
CA PRO A 52 -7.69 0.37 10.14
C PRO A 52 -8.01 -0.88 10.94
N THR A 53 -9.26 -1.36 10.84
CA THR A 53 -9.70 -2.67 11.33
C THR A 53 -9.12 -3.79 10.46
N SER A 54 -7.86 -3.63 10.01
CA SER A 54 -7.13 -4.74 9.45
C SER A 54 -6.60 -5.48 10.67
N GLU A 55 -7.18 -6.63 10.98
CA GLU A 55 -6.54 -7.56 11.90
C GLU A 55 -5.06 -7.68 11.49
N PRO A 56 -4.15 -7.73 12.47
CA PRO A 56 -2.73 -7.90 12.17
C PRO A 56 -2.59 -9.21 11.40
N ILE A 57 -2.34 -9.10 10.10
CA ILE A 57 -2.10 -10.28 9.27
C ILE A 57 -0.78 -10.89 9.73
N ASP A 58 -0.81 -12.17 10.02
CA ASP A 58 0.40 -12.92 10.33
C ASP A 58 1.19 -13.10 9.02
N LEU A 59 2.20 -12.23 8.83
CA LEU A 59 3.02 -12.22 7.63
C LEU A 59 3.82 -13.53 7.47
N ALA A 60 4.22 -14.17 8.58
CA ALA A 60 4.92 -15.44 8.52
C ALA A 60 4.00 -16.52 7.94
N ARG A 61 2.77 -16.60 8.46
CA ARG A 61 1.74 -17.51 7.96
C ARG A 61 1.37 -17.25 6.49
N LEU A 62 1.28 -15.98 6.09
CA LEU A 62 1.05 -15.62 4.68
C LEU A 62 2.20 -16.09 3.78
N ILE A 63 3.46 -15.91 4.22
CA ILE A 63 4.63 -16.36 3.47
C ILE A 63 4.66 -17.89 3.36
N GLU A 64 4.39 -18.61 4.45
CA GLU A 64 4.30 -20.07 4.45
C GLU A 64 3.23 -20.56 3.46
N GLN A 65 2.02 -20.00 3.53
CA GLN A 65 0.95 -20.37 2.61
C GLN A 65 1.33 -20.11 1.14
N LEU A 66 1.94 -18.96 0.85
CA LEU A 66 2.41 -18.64 -0.50
C LEU A 66 3.47 -19.65 -0.98
N GLN A 67 4.40 -20.06 -0.11
CA GLN A 67 5.43 -21.06 -0.42
C GLN A 67 4.85 -22.46 -0.64
N GLU A 68 3.88 -22.87 0.19
CA GLU A 68 3.14 -24.12 0.03
C GLU A 68 2.39 -24.18 -1.30
N GLU A 69 1.81 -23.06 -1.72
CA GLU A 69 1.17 -22.89 -3.03
C GLU A 69 2.19 -22.80 -4.18
N GLY A 70 3.50 -22.80 -3.89
CA GLY A 70 4.58 -22.81 -4.87
C GLY A 70 5.10 -21.43 -5.30
N ALA A 71 4.70 -20.36 -4.61
CA ALA A 71 5.27 -19.04 -4.82
C ALA A 71 6.65 -18.91 -4.15
N SER A 72 7.53 -18.09 -4.73
CA SER A 72 8.79 -17.70 -4.11
C SER A 72 8.81 -16.20 -3.87
N LEU A 73 9.18 -15.80 -2.66
CA LEU A 73 9.33 -14.41 -2.23
C LEU A 73 10.77 -14.21 -1.76
N GLN A 74 11.42 -13.17 -2.27
CA GLN A 74 12.78 -12.78 -1.91
C GLN A 74 12.85 -11.26 -1.77
N HIS A 75 13.83 -10.76 -1.02
CA HIS A 75 14.12 -9.34 -0.96
C HIS A 75 15.41 -9.02 -1.73
N GLY A 76 15.40 -7.90 -2.46
CA GLY A 76 16.61 -7.18 -2.85
C GLY A 76 16.84 -5.99 -1.91
N GLU A 77 17.78 -5.10 -2.26
CA GLU A 77 18.09 -3.92 -1.44
C GLU A 77 16.85 -3.07 -1.10
N ASN A 78 15.95 -2.86 -2.06
CA ASN A 78 14.71 -2.10 -1.86
C ASN A 78 13.56 -2.61 -2.74
N ALA A 79 13.55 -3.90 -3.02
CA ALA A 79 12.58 -4.52 -3.91
C ALA A 79 12.10 -5.85 -3.33
N LEU A 80 10.79 -6.08 -3.41
CA LEU A 80 10.20 -7.39 -3.17
C LEU A 80 10.20 -8.14 -4.50
N LEU A 81 10.98 -9.20 -4.60
CA LEU A 81 11.05 -10.08 -5.76
C LEU A 81 10.07 -11.23 -5.56
N ILE A 82 9.12 -11.37 -6.48
CA ILE A 82 8.03 -12.35 -6.38
C ILE A 82 8.04 -13.21 -7.63
N ARG A 83 8.12 -14.52 -7.44
CA ARG A 83 7.82 -15.52 -8.48
C ARG A 83 6.52 -16.22 -8.07
N PRO A 84 5.35 -15.74 -8.52
CA PRO A 84 4.08 -16.36 -8.18
C PRO A 84 3.93 -17.71 -8.89
N ALA A 85 3.24 -18.65 -8.26
CA ALA A 85 2.78 -19.88 -8.91
C ALA A 85 1.59 -19.59 -9.84
N HIS A 86 0.73 -18.64 -9.46
CA HIS A 86 -0.37 -18.13 -10.27
C HIS A 86 -0.68 -16.67 -9.96
N TRP A 87 -1.26 -15.96 -10.94
CA TRP A 87 -1.48 -14.51 -10.86
C TRP A 87 -2.40 -14.08 -9.71
N GLY A 88 -3.34 -14.91 -9.27
CA GLY A 88 -4.23 -14.60 -8.14
C GLY A 88 -3.50 -14.37 -6.79
N GLN A 89 -2.26 -14.82 -6.63
CA GLN A 89 -1.48 -14.58 -5.41
C GLN A 89 -1.11 -13.10 -5.23
N LEU A 90 -1.06 -12.34 -6.33
CA LEU A 90 -0.78 -10.90 -6.27
C LEU A 90 -1.89 -10.11 -5.58
N ASP A 91 -3.13 -10.61 -5.56
CA ASP A 91 -4.23 -9.97 -4.84
C ASP A 91 -4.00 -10.05 -3.32
N SER A 92 -3.42 -11.14 -2.83
CA SER A 92 -3.03 -11.32 -1.42
C SER A 92 -1.74 -10.56 -1.08
N ILE A 93 -0.77 -10.50 -1.99
CA ILE A 93 0.51 -9.83 -1.77
C ILE A 93 0.38 -8.29 -1.86
N GLY A 94 -0.46 -7.80 -2.78
CA GLY A 94 -0.60 -6.39 -3.12
C GLY A 94 -0.92 -5.46 -1.94
N PRO A 95 -1.86 -5.80 -1.05
CA PRO A 95 -2.12 -4.99 0.15
C PRO A 95 -0.97 -4.99 1.16
N HIS A 96 -0.13 -6.04 1.16
CA HIS A 96 0.85 -6.31 2.21
C HIS A 96 2.32 -6.21 1.76
N TRP A 97 2.59 -5.82 0.51
CA TRP A 97 3.95 -5.87 -0.07
C TRP A 97 5.02 -5.12 0.74
N LYS A 98 4.68 -3.98 1.34
CA LYS A 98 5.62 -3.21 2.18
C LYS A 98 5.96 -3.95 3.47
N ALA A 99 4.94 -4.54 4.09
CA ALA A 99 5.09 -5.27 5.33
C ALA A 99 5.89 -6.56 5.09
N LEU A 100 5.62 -7.25 3.97
CA LEU A 100 6.40 -8.41 3.50
C LEU A 100 7.86 -8.05 3.24
N LEU A 101 8.14 -6.93 2.55
CA LEU A 101 9.52 -6.48 2.31
C LEU A 101 10.27 -6.22 3.63
N LEU A 102 9.65 -5.48 4.55
CA LEU A 102 10.25 -5.19 5.86
C LEU A 102 10.49 -6.47 6.67
N HIS A 103 9.53 -7.41 6.65
CA HIS A 103 9.65 -8.68 7.34
C HIS A 103 10.79 -9.51 6.77
N LEU A 104 10.89 -9.62 5.44
CA LEU A 104 11.98 -10.35 4.79
C LEU A 104 13.35 -9.71 5.04
N GLN A 105 13.46 -8.38 5.01
CA GLN A 105 14.70 -7.68 5.34
C GLN A 105 15.12 -7.91 6.80
N THR A 106 14.17 -7.84 7.74
CA THR A 106 14.43 -8.03 9.16
C THR A 106 14.90 -9.46 9.47
N ASN A 107 14.34 -10.46 8.79
CA ASN A 107 14.72 -11.86 8.99
C ASN A 107 15.97 -12.26 8.17
N GLY A 108 16.17 -11.71 6.97
CA GLY A 108 17.33 -12.00 6.11
C GLY A 108 18.65 -11.40 6.61
N GLN A 109 18.59 -10.35 7.45
CA GLN A 109 19.77 -9.74 8.07
C GLN A 109 20.55 -10.69 9.01
N GLY A 110 20.01 -11.87 9.32
CA GLY A 110 20.66 -12.89 10.17
C GLY A 110 21.66 -13.81 9.44
N GLU A 111 21.61 -13.91 8.11
CA GLU A 111 22.43 -14.88 7.35
C GLU A 111 23.67 -14.27 6.66
N ASP A 112 23.66 -12.96 6.35
CA ASP A 112 24.73 -12.32 5.56
C ASP A 112 25.91 -11.79 6.39
N ASN A 113 25.91 -11.96 7.72
CA ASN A 113 26.98 -11.45 8.57
C ASN A 113 28.17 -12.42 8.79
N ASP A 114 28.22 -13.56 8.09
CA ASP A 114 29.32 -14.54 8.20
C ASP A 114 30.21 -14.66 6.94
N ALA A 115 29.89 -14.01 5.83
CA ALA A 115 30.69 -14.09 4.61
C ALA A 115 31.85 -13.07 4.53
N GLY A 116 32.23 -12.45 5.66
CA GLY A 116 33.10 -11.28 5.72
C GLY A 116 34.34 -11.39 6.62
N ARG A 117 34.87 -12.60 6.86
CA ARG A 117 36.18 -12.76 7.52
C ARG A 117 36.93 -13.99 7.03
N SER A 118 37.53 -13.88 5.85
CA SER A 118 38.75 -14.63 5.55
C SER A 118 39.88 -13.62 5.47
N ALA A 119 40.76 -13.65 6.47
CA ALA A 119 42.03 -12.94 6.51
C ALA A 119 43.15 -13.89 6.09
#